data_AF-X1DYZ6-F1
#
_entry.id   AF-X1DYZ6-F1
#
_cell.length_a   1.000
_cell.length_b   1.000
_cell.length_c   1.000
_cell.angle_alpha   90.00
_cell.angle_beta   90.00
_cell.angle_gamma   90.00
#
_symmetry.space_group_name_H-M   'P 1'
#
loop_
_entity.id
_entity.type
_entity.pdbx_description
1 polymer ?
#
loop_
_entity_poly.entity_id
_entity_poly.type
_entity_poly.pdbx_seq_one_letter_code
_entity_poly.pdbx_strand_id
1 'polypeptide(L)'
;MLDENLLSDELERIQLDFETLEIRVMCNQNLEEFNLGERKIRLTEGVKTKLPYWLAIALAKEDYVTIEELSDYDFPELHEVTRKERENISLQKI
;
A
#
# COMPACT_ATOMS: atom_id res chain seq x y z
N MET A 1 -23.67 -18.81 13.19
CA MET A 1 -23.40 -17.47 13.75
C MET A 1 -21.91 -17.26 13.58
N LEU A 2 -21.51 -16.32 12.72
CA LEU A 2 -20.10 -15.92 12.64
C LEU A 2 -19.77 -15.23 13.95
N ASP A 3 -18.74 -15.70 14.63
CA ASP A 3 -18.26 -15.12 15.89
C ASP A 3 -17.87 -13.67 15.63
N GLU A 4 -18.60 -12.71 16.20
CA GLU A 4 -18.37 -11.27 15.98
C GLU A 4 -16.94 -10.85 16.37
N ASN A 5 -16.34 -11.56 17.34
CA ASN A 5 -14.95 -11.37 17.76
C ASN A 5 -13.95 -11.74 16.65
N LEU A 6 -14.20 -12.83 15.92
CA LEU A 6 -13.33 -13.26 14.81
C LEU A 6 -13.37 -12.26 13.65
N LEU A 7 -14.53 -11.66 13.38
CA LEU A 7 -14.65 -10.63 12.34
C LEU A 7 -13.92 -9.34 12.72
N SER A 8 -13.97 -8.94 13.99
CA SER A 8 -13.28 -7.74 14.49
C SER A 8 -11.76 -7.89 14.40
N ASP A 9 -11.22 -9.01 14.88
CA ASP A 9 -9.78 -9.27 14.87
C ASP A 9 -9.21 -9.31 13.45
N GLU A 10 -9.97 -9.86 12.49
CA GLU A 10 -9.54 -9.89 11.09
C GLU A 10 -9.59 -8.53 10.40
N LEU A 11 -10.54 -7.68 10.75
CA LEU A 11 -10.56 -6.29 10.27
C LEU A 11 -9.38 -5.50 10.82
N GLU A 12 -9.02 -5.69 12.09
CA GLU A 12 -7.84 -5.07 12.70
C GLU A 12 -6.55 -5.54 12.02
N ARG A 13 -6.42 -6.85 11.73
CA ARG A 13 -5.28 -7.37 10.97
C ARG A 13 -5.18 -6.76 9.58
N ILE A 14 -6.28 -6.73 8.82
CA ILE A 14 -6.30 -6.16 7.46
C ILE A 14 -5.88 -4.70 7.47
N GLN A 15 -6.36 -3.94 8.47
CA GLN A 15 -5.96 -2.54 8.64
C GLN A 15 -4.46 -2.42 8.95
N LEU A 16 -3.93 -3.25 9.85
CA LEU A 16 -2.52 -3.26 10.19
C LEU A 16 -1.64 -3.63 8.98
N ASP A 17 -2.05 -4.64 8.21
CA ASP A 17 -1.37 -5.05 6.97
C ASP A 17 -1.31 -3.88 5.98
N PHE A 18 -2.40 -3.12 5.85
CA PHE A 18 -2.45 -1.93 4.99
C PHE A 18 -1.58 -0.78 5.52
N GLU A 19 -1.56 -0.57 6.83
CA GLU A 19 -0.77 0.48 7.47
C GLU A 19 0.74 0.20 7.42
N THR A 20 1.13 -1.08 7.37
CA THR A 20 2.53 -1.53 7.41
C THR A 20 3.11 -1.85 6.03
N LEU A 21 2.28 -1.99 4.99
CA LEU A 21 2.73 -2.27 3.64
C LEU A 21 3.64 -1.15 3.13
N GLU A 22 4.94 -1.43 2.98
CA GLU A 22 5.91 -0.47 2.45
C GLU A 22 6.07 -0.60 0.93
N ILE A 23 6.01 0.52 0.21
CA ILE A 23 6.28 0.60 -1.22
C ILE A 23 7.48 1.51 -1.50
N ARG A 24 8.14 1.28 -2.64
CA ARG A 24 9.23 2.13 -3.12
C ARG A 24 8.69 3.35 -3.83
N VAL A 25 9.24 4.50 -3.49
CA VAL A 25 8.92 5.78 -4.12
C VAL A 25 10.20 6.53 -4.44
N MET A 26 10.14 7.37 -5.46
CA MET A 26 11.16 8.35 -5.79
C MET A 26 10.71 9.72 -5.28
N CYS A 27 11.54 10.39 -4.49
CA CYS A 27 11.19 11.71 -3.98
C CYS A 27 11.39 12.76 -5.09
N ASN A 28 10.37 13.58 -5.31
CA ASN A 28 10.39 14.63 -6.33
C ASN A 28 10.86 15.97 -5.76
N GLN A 29 10.78 16.12 -4.44
CA GLN A 29 11.11 17.36 -3.74
C GLN A 29 11.82 17.04 -2.42
N ASN A 30 12.58 18.01 -1.91
CA ASN A 30 13.16 17.93 -0.58
C ASN A 30 12.09 18.28 0.46
N LEU A 31 11.89 17.38 1.42
CA LEU A 31 11.04 17.62 2.59
C LEU A 31 11.90 17.50 3.84
N GLU A 32 11.74 18.50 4.74
CA GLU A 32 12.41 18.48 6.04
C GLU A 32 12.06 17.21 6.83
N GLU A 33 12.95 16.82 7.74
CA GLU A 33 12.76 15.63 8.56
C GLU A 33 11.50 15.76 9.42
N PHE A 34 10.58 14.79 9.29
CA PHE A 34 9.38 14.72 10.10
C PHE A 34 9.27 13.36 10.80
N ASN A 35 8.55 13.34 11.91
CA ASN A 35 8.30 12.12 12.66
C ASN A 35 7.00 11.47 12.19
N LEU A 36 7.08 10.18 11.89
CA LEU A 36 5.94 9.31 11.66
C LEU A 36 5.93 8.23 12.75
N GLY A 37 5.19 8.47 13.83
CA GLY A 37 5.28 7.65 15.03
C GLY A 37 6.68 7.69 15.61
N GLU A 38 7.33 6.53 15.73
CA GLU A 38 8.72 6.40 16.20
C GLU A 38 9.77 6.51 15.08
N ARG A 39 9.34 6.60 13.81
CA ARG A 39 10.24 6.65 12.65
C ARG A 39 10.47 8.09 12.23
N LYS A 40 11.72 8.41 11.89
CA LYS A 40 12.11 9.70 11.29
C LYS A 40 12.20 9.53 9.79
N ILE A 41 11.45 10.34 9.06
CA ILE A 41 11.39 10.31 7.60
C ILE A 41 11.97 11.61 7.07
N ARG A 42 12.90 11.48 6.12
CA ARG A 42 13.45 12.59 5.35
C ARG A 42 13.31 12.25 3.88
N LEU A 43 12.74 13.16 3.11
CA LEU A 43 12.61 13.01 1.66
C LEU A 43 13.65 13.92 1.02
N THR A 44 14.52 13.34 0.21
CA THR A 44 15.55 14.08 -0.52
C THR A 44 15.27 13.88 -2.00
N GLU A 45 15.17 14.97 -2.75
CA GLU A 45 14.87 14.96 -4.18
C GLU A 45 15.81 14.01 -4.96
N GLY A 46 15.23 13.22 -5.85
CA GLY A 46 15.93 12.20 -6.65
C GLY A 46 16.34 10.94 -5.88
N VAL A 47 16.12 10.89 -4.56
CA VAL A 47 16.44 9.72 -3.74
C VAL A 47 15.25 8.78 -3.66
N LYS A 48 15.51 7.49 -3.89
CA LYS A 48 14.51 6.43 -3.70
C LYS A 48 14.43 6.07 -2.22
N THR A 49 13.21 5.94 -1.71
CA THR A 49 12.96 5.56 -0.33
C THR A 49 11.78 4.59 -0.24
N LYS A 50 11.63 3.94 0.92
CA LYS A 50 10.49 3.10 1.23
C LYS A 50 9.57 3.83 2.20
N LEU A 51 8.29 3.91 1.87
CA LEU A 51 7.28 4.51 2.73
C LEU A 51 6.09 3.56 2.86
N PRO A 52 5.37 3.63 3.99
CA PRO A 52 4.05 3.01 4.08
C PRO A 52 3.16 3.45 2.93
N TYR A 53 2.38 2.52 2.38
CA TYR A 53 1.56 2.72 1.19
C TYR A 53 0.64 3.92 1.34
N TRP A 54 -0.08 4.01 2.46
CA TRP A 54 -0.98 5.11 2.74
C TRP A 54 -0.27 6.48 2.72
N LEU A 55 0.96 6.55 3.24
CA LEU A 55 1.76 7.77 3.27
C LEU A 55 2.31 8.11 1.88
N ALA A 56 2.78 7.11 1.15
CA ALA A 56 3.20 7.26 -0.23
C ALA A 56 2.08 7.78 -1.12
N ILE A 57 0.84 7.27 -0.98
CA ILE A 57 -0.34 7.78 -1.69
C ILE A 57 -0.62 9.24 -1.32
N ALA A 58 -0.58 9.57 -0.02
CA ALA A 58 -0.85 10.92 0.45
C ALA A 58 0.17 11.93 -0.11
N LEU A 59 1.46 11.59 -0.08
CA LEU A 59 2.54 12.43 -0.59
C LEU A 59 2.54 12.52 -2.13
N ALA A 60 2.11 11.46 -2.83
CA ALA A 60 2.02 11.46 -4.29
C ALA A 60 0.91 12.39 -4.80
N LYS A 61 -0.22 12.49 -4.07
CA LYS A 61 -1.30 13.45 -4.42
C LYS A 61 -0.86 14.90 -4.39
N GLU A 62 0.12 15.20 -3.54
CA GLU A 62 0.71 16.53 -3.36
C GLU A 62 2.02 16.69 -4.15
N ASP A 63 2.35 15.75 -5.05
CA ASP A 63 3.54 15.76 -5.93
C ASP A 63 4.91 15.76 -5.21
N TYR A 64 4.96 15.34 -3.94
CA TYR A 64 6.23 15.19 -3.21
C TYR A 64 7.00 13.93 -3.60
N VAL A 65 6.30 12.88 -4.05
CA VAL A 65 6.90 11.59 -4.42
C VAL A 65 6.20 11.00 -5.66
N THR A 66 6.98 10.33 -6.51
CA THR A 66 6.46 9.44 -7.55
C THR A 66 6.55 8.02 -7.05
N ILE A 67 5.41 7.32 -7.05
CA ILE A 67 5.38 5.89 -6.79
C ILE A 67 6.07 5.20 -7.95
N GLU A 68 7.16 4.49 -7.68
CA GLU A 68 7.73 3.64 -8.71
C GLU A 68 6.68 2.57 -8.99
N GLU A 69 6.21 2.51 -10.25
CA GLU A 69 5.27 1.48 -10.67
C GLU A 69 5.74 0.14 -10.08
N LEU A 70 4.81 -0.55 -9.42
CA LEU A 70 4.98 -1.94 -9.06
C LEU A 70 5.11 -2.69 -10.39
N SER A 71 6.31 -2.72 -10.95
CA SER A 71 6.63 -3.27 -12.27
C SER A 71 6.32 -4.76 -12.39
N ASP A 72 5.86 -5.37 -11.31
CA ASP A 72 5.44 -6.76 -11.22
C ASP A 72 3.91 -6.93 -11.35
N TYR A 73 3.12 -5.86 -11.43
CA TYR A 73 1.71 -5.96 -11.82
C TYR A 73 1.59 -5.86 -13.33
N ASP A 74 1.92 -6.96 -14.00
CA ASP A 74 1.58 -7.15 -15.40
C ASP A 74 0.04 -7.17 -15.50
N PHE A 75 -0.53 -6.09 -16.02
CA PHE A 75 -1.98 -5.89 -16.16
C PHE A 75 -2.75 -7.06 -16.79
N PRO A 76 -2.18 -7.92 -17.66
CA PRO A 76 -2.86 -9.13 -18.15
C PRO A 76 -3.20 -10.13 -17.05
N GLU A 77 -2.34 -10.29 -16.04
CA GLU A 77 -2.55 -11.25 -14.95
C GLU A 77 -3.65 -10.77 -14.00
N LEU A 78 -3.67 -9.47 -13.67
CA LEU A 78 -4.78 -8.82 -12.96
C LEU A 78 -6.10 -8.93 -13.71
N HIS A 79 -6.08 -8.77 -15.05
CA HIS A 79 -7.26 -8.91 -15.88
C HIS A 79 -7.77 -10.36 -15.89
N GLU A 80 -6.88 -11.35 -16.01
CA GLU A 80 -7.22 -12.77 -15.95
C GLU A 80 -7.72 -13.19 -14.57
N VAL A 81 -7.12 -12.68 -13.48
CA VAL A 81 -7.62 -12.88 -12.11
C VAL A 81 -9.02 -12.27 -12.00
N THR A 82 -9.21 -11.00 -12.37
CA THR A 82 -10.52 -10.33 -12.31
C THR A 82 -11.58 -11.04 -13.16
N ARG A 83 -11.20 -11.57 -14.34
CA ARG A 83 -12.08 -12.36 -15.21
C ARG A 83 -12.47 -13.69 -14.56
N LYS A 84 -11.50 -14.43 -14.00
CA LYS A 84 -11.75 -15.68 -13.27
C LYS A 84 -12.57 -15.48 -12.00
N GLU A 85 -12.40 -14.35 -11.29
CA GLU A 85 -13.21 -13.97 -10.13
C GLU A 85 -14.67 -13.66 -10.51
N ARG A 86 -14.90 -12.98 -11.63
CA ARG A 86 -16.27 -12.77 -12.16
C ARG A 86 -16.98 -14.10 -12.49
N GLU A 87 -16.22 -15.13 -12.81
CA GLU A 87 -16.73 -16.46 -13.16
C GLU A 87 -16.86 -17.39 -11.93
N ASN A 88 -16.17 -17.11 -10.80
CA ASN A 88 -16.19 -17.90 -9.57
C ASN A 88 -16.88 -17.16 -8.40
N ILE A 89 -18.12 -17.53 -8.08
CA ILE A 89 -18.94 -16.94 -6.98
C ILE A 89 -18.42 -17.34 -5.58
N SER A 90 -17.51 -18.30 -5.48
CA SER A 90 -17.03 -18.82 -4.21
C SER A 90 -15.64 -18.28 -3.92
N LEU A 91 -15.58 -17.09 -3.30
CA LEU A 91 -14.39 -16.51 -2.66
C LEU A 91 -13.57 -17.63 -2.01
N GLN A 92 -12.40 -17.94 -2.57
CA GLN A 92 -11.54 -18.94 -1.96
C GLN A 92 -10.79 -18.31 -0.79
N LYS A 93 -10.82 -19.05 0.33
CA LYS A 93 -10.08 -18.81 1.55
C LYS A 93 -8.63 -18.46 1.25
N ILE A 94 -8.20 -17.29 1.70
CA ILE A 94 -6.79 -17.00 1.98
C ILE A 94 -6.41 -17.80 3.22
#